data_AF-A0A7Y6L7U8-F1
#
_entry.id   AF-A0A7Y6L7U8-F1
#
_cell.length_a   1.000
_cell.length_b   1.000
_cell.length_c   1.000
_cell.angle_alpha   90.00
_cell.angle_beta   90.00
_cell.angle_gamma   90.00
#
_symmetry.space_group_name_H-M   'P 1'
#
loop_
_entity.id
_entity.type
_entity.pdbx_description
1 polymer ?
#
loop_
_entity_poly.entity_id
_entity_poly.type
_entity_poly.pdbx_seq_one_letter_code
_entity_poly.pdbx_strand_id
1 'polypeptide(L)'
;MQNRTESGEARELRVLLEAVLEAVALPYPATVGDSEVRDRILSDRVLHARVALEGVLRSGDEPGWSAEYLRIRLAETPATGYRTVGEGR
;
A
#
# COMPACT_ATOMS: atom_id res chain seq x y z
N MET A 1 29.62 5.93 -15.10
CA MET A 1 29.14 5.38 -13.80
C MET A 1 27.69 5.73 -13.45
N GLN A 2 26.98 6.53 -14.26
CA GLN A 2 25.59 6.97 -14.00
C GLN A 2 24.54 5.84 -14.08
N ASN A 3 24.76 4.82 -14.91
CA ASN A 3 23.78 3.75 -15.17
C ASN A 3 23.43 2.87 -13.93
N ARG A 4 24.29 2.84 -12.90
CA ARG A 4 24.10 1.98 -11.71
C ARG A 4 23.21 2.65 -10.65
N THR A 5 23.23 3.98 -10.57
CA THR A 5 22.43 4.77 -9.63
C THR A 5 20.99 4.93 -10.13
N GLU A 6 20.80 5.21 -11.42
CA GLU A 6 19.47 5.27 -12.06
C GLU A 6 18.72 3.92 -11.96
N SER A 7 19.45 2.81 -12.05
CA SER A 7 18.90 1.47 -11.84
C SER A 7 18.47 1.21 -10.39
N GLY A 8 19.13 1.86 -9.42
CA GLY A 8 18.79 1.78 -7.99
C GLY A 8 17.53 2.57 -7.68
N GLU A 9 17.46 3.82 -8.12
CA GLU A 9 16.29 4.68 -7.95
C GLU A 9 15.04 4.10 -8.62
N ALA A 10 15.16 3.55 -9.83
CA ALA A 10 14.05 2.89 -10.51
C ALA A 10 13.56 1.63 -9.77
N ARG A 11 14.48 0.90 -9.11
CA ARG A 11 14.13 -0.26 -8.26
C ARG A 11 13.39 0.20 -7.01
N GLU A 12 13.86 1.25 -6.35
CA GLU A 12 13.20 1.80 -5.16
C GLU A 12 11.81 2.37 -5.48
N LEU A 13 11.66 3.05 -6.61
CA LEU A 13 10.36 3.52 -7.08
C LEU A 13 9.40 2.35 -7.33
N ARG A 14 9.87 1.26 -7.96
CA ARG A 14 9.06 0.04 -8.14
C ARG A 14 8.61 -0.52 -6.79
N VAL A 15 9.51 -0.59 -5.82
CA VAL A 15 9.22 -1.08 -4.45
C VAL A 15 8.15 -0.21 -3.77
N LEU A 16 8.19 1.11 -3.95
CA LEU A 16 7.15 2.01 -3.47
C LEU A 16 5.81 1.76 -4.16
N LEU A 17 5.81 1.63 -5.49
CA LEU A 17 4.59 1.37 -6.27
C LEU A 17 3.95 0.02 -5.91
N GLU A 18 4.76 -1.00 -5.63
CA GLU A 18 4.28 -2.30 -5.12
C GLU A 18 3.59 -2.15 -3.76
N ALA A 19 4.17 -1.38 -2.83
CA ALA A 19 3.55 -1.11 -1.53
C ALA A 19 2.26 -0.27 -1.65
N VAL A 20 2.22 0.69 -2.58
CA VAL A 20 0.99 1.47 -2.86
C VAL A 20 -0.09 0.57 -3.46
N LEU A 21 0.27 -0.34 -4.38
CA LEU A 21 -0.67 -1.32 -4.92
C LEU A 21 -1.22 -2.22 -3.80
N GLU A 22 -0.36 -2.70 -2.91
CA GLU A 22 -0.78 -3.50 -1.76
C GLU A 22 -1.76 -2.72 -0.86
N ALA A 23 -1.55 -1.43 -0.65
CA ALA A 23 -2.43 -0.59 0.16
C ALA A 23 -3.87 -0.54 -0.39
N VAL A 24 -4.04 -0.54 -1.72
CA VAL A 24 -5.36 -0.37 -2.37
C VAL A 24 -6.00 -1.67 -2.88
N ALA A 25 -5.20 -2.72 -3.12
CA ALA A 25 -5.66 -3.98 -3.71
C ALA A 25 -6.27 -4.94 -2.67
N LEU A 26 -7.21 -4.44 -1.86
CA LEU A 26 -7.93 -5.28 -0.90
C LEU A 26 -8.86 -6.25 -1.61
N PRO A 27 -8.95 -7.52 -1.16
CA PRO A 27 -9.91 -8.50 -1.65
C PRO A 27 -11.34 -7.97 -1.73
N TYR A 28 -12.12 -8.51 -2.68
CA TYR A 28 -13.52 -8.14 -2.83
C TYR A 28 -14.36 -8.70 -1.68
N PRO A 29 -15.24 -7.88 -1.05
CA PRO A 29 -16.07 -8.32 0.06
C PRO A 29 -17.19 -9.24 -0.43
N ALA A 30 -17.55 -10.25 0.36
CA ALA A 30 -18.61 -11.20 0.02
C ALA A 30 -20.03 -10.62 0.16
N THR A 31 -20.21 -9.65 1.05
CA THR A 31 -21.52 -9.03 1.34
C THR A 31 -21.43 -7.52 1.52
N VAL A 32 -22.58 -6.86 1.62
CA VAL A 32 -22.67 -5.42 1.95
C VAL A 32 -22.08 -5.14 3.34
N GLY A 33 -22.36 -5.99 4.35
CA GLY A 33 -21.78 -5.82 5.68
C GLY A 33 -20.26 -6.01 5.70
N ASP A 34 -19.72 -6.91 4.86
CA ASP A 34 -18.28 -7.05 4.67
C ASP A 34 -17.66 -5.82 3.97
N SER A 35 -18.44 -5.13 3.13
CA SER A 35 -18.00 -3.92 2.44
C SER A 35 -17.73 -2.78 3.43
N GLU A 36 -18.56 -2.61 4.46
CA GLU A 36 -18.33 -1.59 5.50
C GLU A 36 -17.02 -1.80 6.27
N VAL A 37 -16.69 -3.07 6.58
CA VAL A 37 -15.43 -3.41 7.24
C VAL A 37 -14.26 -3.17 6.29
N ARG A 38 -14.34 -3.66 5.06
CA ARG A 38 -13.33 -3.46 4.02
C ARG A 38 -13.06 -1.98 3.77
N ASP A 39 -14.09 -1.15 3.68
CA ASP A 39 -13.97 0.27 3.34
C ASP A 39 -13.28 1.06 4.46
N ARG A 40 -13.52 0.70 5.74
CA ARG A 40 -12.76 1.26 6.86
C ARG A 40 -11.28 0.91 6.77
N ILE A 41 -10.95 -0.36 6.52
CA ILE A 41 -9.56 -0.80 6.37
C ILE A 41 -8.90 -0.11 5.16
N LEU A 42 -9.61 -0.01 4.03
CA LEU A 42 -9.12 0.67 2.83
C LEU A 42 -8.85 2.14 3.10
N SER A 43 -9.73 2.83 3.83
CA SER A 43 -9.57 4.24 4.18
C SER A 43 -8.26 4.48 4.95
N ASP A 44 -7.99 3.66 5.97
CA ASP A 44 -6.76 3.76 6.77
C ASP A 44 -5.50 3.46 5.93
N ARG A 45 -5.56 2.44 5.07
CA ARG A 45 -4.43 2.08 4.18
C ARG A 45 -4.16 3.16 3.14
N VAL A 46 -5.21 3.76 2.56
CA VAL A 46 -5.10 4.88 1.60
C VAL A 46 -4.51 6.12 2.26
N LEU A 47 -4.85 6.40 3.52
CA LEU A 47 -4.23 7.49 4.27
C LEU A 47 -2.71 7.32 4.35
N HIS A 48 -2.23 6.11 4.68
CA HIS A 48 -0.80 5.82 4.75
C HIS A 48 -0.10 5.86 3.38
N ALA A 49 -0.75 5.33 2.34
CA ALA A 49 -0.23 5.42 0.97
C ALA A 49 -0.10 6.88 0.51
N ARG A 50 -1.08 7.72 0.84
CA ARG A 50 -1.03 9.17 0.57
C ARG A 50 0.17 9.82 1.26
N VAL A 51 0.39 9.54 2.56
CA VAL A 51 1.52 10.11 3.31
C VAL A 51 2.86 9.72 2.67
N ALA A 52 3.03 8.44 2.30
CA ALA A 52 4.23 7.96 1.62
C ALA A 52 4.46 8.66 0.28
N LEU A 53 3.41 8.83 -0.53
CA LEU A 53 3.48 9.54 -1.81
C LEU A 53 3.79 11.03 -1.64
N GLU A 54 3.20 11.69 -0.65
CA GLU A 54 3.48 13.11 -0.36
C GLU A 54 4.94 13.30 0.09
N GLY A 55 5.48 12.37 0.89
CA GLY A 55 6.89 12.35 1.27
C GLY A 55 7.83 12.38 0.07
N VAL A 56 7.64 11.46 -0.88
CA VAL A 56 8.48 11.40 -2.09
C VAL A 56 8.25 12.59 -3.01
N LEU A 57 6.99 12.92 -3.32
CA LEU A 57 6.66 13.90 -4.36
C LEU A 57 6.88 15.35 -3.92
N ARG A 58 6.83 15.64 -2.61
CA ARG A 58 6.87 17.02 -2.10
C ARG A 58 7.98 17.25 -1.09
N SER A 59 8.33 16.26 -0.28
CA SER A 59 9.34 16.40 0.79
C SER A 59 10.73 15.93 0.37
N GLY A 60 10.83 15.19 -0.75
CA GLY A 60 12.10 14.66 -1.26
C GLY A 60 12.55 13.39 -0.54
N ASP A 61 11.63 12.66 0.09
CA ASP A 61 11.96 11.38 0.73
C ASP A 61 12.44 10.36 -0.32
N GLU A 62 13.39 9.52 0.07
CA GLU A 62 13.84 8.41 -0.76
C GLU A 62 12.69 7.40 -0.94
N PRO A 63 12.38 6.94 -2.17
CA PRO A 63 11.27 6.01 -2.40
C PRO A 63 11.38 4.72 -1.59
N GLY A 64 12.61 4.22 -1.36
CA GLY A 64 12.85 3.06 -0.51
C GLY A 64 12.41 3.27 0.94
N TRP A 65 12.69 4.44 1.50
CA TRP A 65 12.27 4.81 2.87
C TRP A 65 10.75 4.92 2.99
N SER A 66 10.10 5.61 2.05
CA SER A 66 8.65 5.76 2.04
C SER A 66 7.94 4.42 1.83
N ALA A 67 8.54 3.49 1.05
CA ALA A 67 8.01 2.14 0.88
C ALA A 67 8.08 1.32 2.18
N GLU A 68 9.20 1.39 2.91
CA GLU A 68 9.36 0.70 4.18
C GLU A 68 8.41 1.23 5.24
N TYR A 69 8.30 2.56 5.35
CA TYR A 69 7.28 3.20 6.18
C TYR A 69 5.88 2.65 5.86
N LEU A 70 5.51 2.62 4.57
CA LEU A 70 4.19 2.14 4.17
C LEU A 70 3.97 0.69 4.59
N ARG A 71 4.94 -0.21 4.35
CA ARG A 71 4.83 -1.62 4.76
C ARG A 71 4.59 -1.79 6.26
N ILE A 72 5.29 -1.03 7.10
CA ILE A 72 5.08 -1.06 8.55
C ILE A 72 3.63 -0.69 8.88
N ARG A 73 3.09 0.36 8.26
CA ARG A 73 1.69 0.77 8.44
C ARG A 73 0.69 -0.25 7.92
N LEU A 74 0.98 -0.91 6.80
CA LEU A 74 0.12 -1.97 6.24
C LEU A 74 0.08 -3.22 7.12
N ALA A 75 1.19 -3.53 7.82
CA ALA A 75 1.23 -4.62 8.80
C ALA A 75 0.35 -4.34 10.03
N GLU A 76 0.20 -3.08 10.43
CA GLU A 76 -0.72 -2.65 11.49
C GLU A 76 -2.20 -2.66 11.05
N THR A 77 -2.46 -2.64 9.75
CA THR A 77 -3.81 -2.56 9.16
C THR A 77 -4.05 -3.73 8.18
N PRO A 78 -4.07 -4.98 8.67
CA PRO A 78 -4.18 -6.15 7.80
C PRO A 78 -5.47 -6.13 6.98
N ALA A 79 -5.40 -6.57 5.72
CA ALA A 79 -6.52 -6.67 4.79
C ALA A 79 -7.44 -7.87 5.09
N THR A 80 -7.79 -8.06 6.36
CA THR A 80 -8.56 -9.20 6.87
C THR A 80 -9.68 -8.72 7.81
N GLY A 81 -10.47 -9.64 8.36
CA GLY A 81 -11.56 -9.31 9.29
C GLY A 81 -12.93 -9.11 8.62
N TYR A 82 -13.04 -9.41 7.32
CA TYR A 82 -14.28 -9.49 6.56
C TYR A 82 -14.22 -10.71 5.63
N ARG A 83 -15.38 -11.23 5.22
CA ARG A 83 -15.42 -12.36 4.29
C ARG A 83 -15.13 -11.88 2.87
N THR A 84 -14.34 -12.66 2.14
CA THR A 84 -13.99 -12.36 0.75
C THR A 84 -14.76 -13.26 -0.23
N VAL A 85 -14.98 -12.76 -1.45
CA VAL A 85 -15.57 -13.57 -2.52
C VAL A 85 -14.65 -14.76 -2.81
N GLY A 86 -15.15 -15.98 -2.65
CA GLY A 86 -14.40 -17.22 -2.92
C GLY A 86 -13.95 -17.98 -1.67
N GLU A 87 -14.07 -17.41 -0.47
CA GLU A 87 -13.86 -18.13 0.81
C GLU A 87 -15.02 -19.10 1.15
N GLY A 88 -16.09 -19.11 0.36
CA GLY A 88 -17.21 -20.04 0.49
C GLY A 88 -17.18 -21.14 -0.57
N ARG A 89 -16.49 -22.24 -0.27
CA ARG A 89 -16.86 -23.61 -0.69
C ARG A 89 -16.58 -24.59 0.43
#